data_AF-A0A526YFN4-F1
#
_entry.id   AF-A0A526YFN4-F1
#
_cell.length_a   1.000
_cell.length_b   1.000
_cell.length_c   1.000
_cell.angle_alpha   90.00
_cell.angle_beta   90.00
_cell.angle_gamma   90.00
#
_symmetry.space_group_name_H-M   'P 1'
#
loop_
_entity.id
_entity.type
_entity.pdbx_description
1 polymer ?
#
loop_
_entity_poly.entity_id
_entity_poly.type
_entity_poly.pdbx_seq_one_letter_code
_entity_poly.pdbx_strand_id
1 'polypeptide(L)'
;GLSCPVGFKNGTDGNLRIAAEAVKSAAQPHHFMAVTKGGRCAIATTTGNEDCHVILRGGIVPNYDATSIAAACAELGRIGVAPRLMIDVSHANSNKKP
;
A
#
# COMPACT_ATOMS: atom_id res chain seq x y z
N GLY A 1 12.07 -5.06 1.65
CA GLY A 1 12.62 -5.84 2.78
C GLY A 1 12.68 -5.05 4.07
N LEU A 2 11.59 -4.39 4.47
CA LEU A 2 11.41 -4.01 5.87
C LEU A 2 10.97 -5.26 6.64
N SER A 3 11.39 -5.39 7.90
CA SER A 3 11.06 -6.54 8.75
C SER A 3 9.67 -6.43 9.42
N CYS A 4 8.83 -5.52 8.95
CA CYS A 4 7.50 -5.28 9.49
C CYS A 4 6.43 -5.27 8.38
N PRO A 5 5.15 -5.48 8.73
CA PRO A 5 4.04 -5.27 7.81
C PRO A 5 4.01 -3.84 7.26
N VAL A 6 3.63 -3.68 5.99
CA VAL A 6 3.61 -2.37 5.32
C VAL A 6 2.25 -2.11 4.69
N GLY A 7 1.66 -0.96 5.03
CA GLY A 7 0.44 -0.48 4.40
C GLY A 7 0.73 0.56 3.31
N PHE A 8 0.27 0.30 2.09
CA PHE A 8 0.37 1.25 0.97
C PHE A 8 -0.93 2.02 0.81
N LYS A 9 -0.86 3.34 0.94
CA LYS A 9 -2.00 4.24 0.72
C LYS A 9 -2.35 4.36 -0.76
N ASN A 10 -3.64 4.42 -1.10
CA ASN A 10 -4.08 4.79 -2.44
C ASN A 10 -3.58 6.21 -2.83
N GLY A 11 -3.54 6.49 -4.13
CA GLY A 11 -3.12 7.78 -4.67
C GLY A 11 -3.95 8.95 -4.16
N THR A 12 -3.39 10.16 -4.19
CA THR A 12 -4.08 11.36 -3.68
C THR A 12 -5.34 11.72 -4.46
N ASP A 13 -5.45 11.23 -5.69
CA ASP A 13 -6.63 11.30 -6.55
C ASP A 13 -7.67 10.20 -6.27
N GLY A 14 -7.33 9.19 -5.47
CA GLY A 14 -8.16 8.02 -5.18
C GLY A 14 -7.70 6.75 -5.89
N ASN A 15 -6.62 6.80 -6.67
CA ASN A 15 -6.17 5.65 -7.46
C ASN A 15 -5.72 4.48 -6.57
N LEU A 16 -6.54 3.43 -6.54
CA LEU A 16 -6.28 2.19 -5.78
C LEU A 16 -5.13 1.37 -6.40
N ARG A 17 -5.05 1.37 -7.72
CA ARG A 17 -4.19 0.45 -8.47
C ARG A 17 -2.71 0.67 -8.17
N ILE A 18 -2.29 1.91 -7.94
CA ILE A 18 -0.89 2.19 -7.56
C ILE A 18 -0.50 1.51 -6.23
N ALA A 19 -1.41 1.47 -5.25
CA ALA A 19 -1.16 0.85 -3.97
C ALA A 19 -1.16 -0.68 -4.10
N ALA A 20 -2.07 -1.19 -4.92
CA ALA A 20 -2.22 -2.61 -5.16
C ALA A 20 -1.01 -3.22 -5.93
N GLU A 21 -0.51 -2.51 -6.95
CA GLU A 21 0.75 -2.88 -7.63
C GLU A 21 1.96 -2.73 -6.70
N ALA A 22 1.97 -1.74 -5.80
CA ALA A 22 3.03 -1.60 -4.80
C ALA A 22 3.06 -2.78 -3.82
N VAL A 23 1.90 -3.25 -3.34
CA VAL A 23 1.79 -4.47 -2.51
C VAL A 23 2.36 -5.67 -3.25
N LYS A 24 1.98 -5.86 -4.53
CA LYS A 24 2.46 -6.97 -5.35
C LYS A 24 3.97 -6.91 -5.58
N SER A 25 4.50 -5.72 -5.89
CA SER A 25 5.92 -5.50 -6.09
C SER A 25 6.71 -5.73 -4.80
N ALA A 26 6.23 -5.22 -3.65
CA ALA A 26 6.88 -5.36 -2.36
C ALA A 26 7.00 -6.82 -1.89
N ALA A 27 6.09 -7.70 -2.35
CA ALA A 27 6.14 -9.14 -2.08
C ALA A 27 7.27 -9.87 -2.82
N GLN A 28 7.92 -9.24 -3.81
CA GLN A 28 8.98 -9.87 -4.60
C GLN A 28 10.38 -9.50 -4.08
N PRO A 29 11.41 -10.34 -4.36
CA PRO A 29 12.79 -9.96 -4.14
C PRO A 29 13.22 -8.73 -4.94
N HIS A 30 14.04 -7.87 -4.33
CA HIS A 30 14.55 -6.64 -4.95
C HIS A 30 16.00 -6.36 -4.52
N HIS A 31 16.71 -5.60 -5.37
CA HIS A 31 18.00 -4.98 -5.04
C HIS A 31 17.88 -3.46 -5.09
N PHE A 32 18.44 -2.75 -4.11
CA PHE A 32 18.48 -1.29 -4.10
C PHE A 32 19.71 -0.74 -3.36
N MET A 33 20.12 0.49 -3.70
CA MET A 33 21.22 1.16 -3.01
C MET A 33 20.80 1.52 -1.58
N ALA A 34 21.64 1.15 -0.61
CA ALA A 34 21.39 1.35 0.81
C ALA A 34 22.68 1.69 1.56
N VAL A 35 22.57 1.84 2.87
CA VAL A 35 23.70 2.08 3.78
C VAL A 35 23.74 0.95 4.81
N THR A 36 24.91 0.38 5.03
CA THR A 36 25.13 -0.61 6.08
C THR A 36 24.97 0.02 7.46
N LYS A 37 24.81 -0.78 8.52
CA LYS A 37 24.78 -0.27 9.90
C LYS A 37 26.04 0.52 10.30
N GLY A 38 27.16 0.28 9.62
CA GLY A 38 28.42 1.02 9.82
C GLY A 38 28.56 2.27 8.93
N GLY A 39 27.50 2.73 8.26
CA GLY A 39 27.51 3.98 7.49
C GLY A 39 28.13 3.88 6.09
N ARG A 40 28.47 2.69 5.61
CA ARG A 40 29.05 2.50 4.26
C ARG A 40 27.97 2.23 3.22
N CYS A 41 28.11 2.80 2.02
CA CYS A 41 27.27 2.50 0.88
C CYS A 41 27.32 1.00 0.53
N ALA A 42 26.17 0.41 0.21
CA ALA A 42 26.04 -0.98 -0.16
C ALA A 42 24.81 -1.20 -1.06
N ILE A 43 24.70 -2.41 -1.62
CA ILE A 43 23.48 -2.88 -2.28
C ILE A 43 22.74 -3.78 -1.30
N ALA A 44 21.52 -3.40 -0.92
CA ALA A 44 20.62 -4.25 -0.16
C ALA A 44 19.94 -5.25 -1.10
N THR A 45 19.85 -6.50 -0.67
CA THR A 45 19.05 -7.55 -1.31
C THR A 45 17.94 -7.94 -0.36
N THR A 46 16.73 -8.12 -0.86
CA THR A 46 15.56 -8.49 -0.05
C THR A 46 14.86 -9.71 -0.61
N THR A 47 14.17 -10.45 0.25
CA THR A 47 13.40 -11.65 -0.11
C THR A 47 11.93 -11.34 -0.46
N GLY A 48 11.54 -10.07 -0.47
CA GLY A 48 10.13 -9.65 -0.49
C GLY A 48 9.53 -9.45 0.90
N ASN A 49 8.30 -8.94 0.93
CA ASN A 49 7.47 -8.75 2.12
C ASN A 49 6.02 -9.14 1.80
N GLU A 50 5.59 -10.31 2.28
CA GLU A 50 4.24 -10.83 2.05
C GLU A 50 3.17 -10.17 2.93
N ASP A 51 3.59 -9.46 4.00
CA ASP A 51 2.72 -8.77 4.95
C ASP A 51 2.39 -7.35 4.52
N CYS A 52 2.12 -7.17 3.22
CA CYS A 52 1.72 -5.89 2.65
C CYS A 52 0.20 -5.83 2.43
N HIS A 53 -0.40 -4.66 2.62
CA HIS A 53 -1.83 -4.43 2.40
C HIS A 53 -2.10 -3.01 1.89
N VAL A 54 -3.32 -2.78 1.40
CA VAL A 54 -3.75 -1.46 0.92
C VAL A 54 -4.42 -0.66 2.05
N ILE A 55 -4.21 0.65 2.05
CA ILE A 55 -4.90 1.60 2.91
C ILE A 55 -5.77 2.53 2.04
N LEU A 56 -7.08 2.52 2.27
CA LEU A 56 -8.04 3.46 1.70
C LEU A 56 -8.06 4.75 2.51
N ARG A 57 -7.67 5.87 1.90
CA ARG A 57 -7.46 7.19 2.56
C ARG A 57 -8.20 8.36 1.90
N GLY A 58 -9.17 8.04 1.04
CA GLY A 58 -9.90 8.96 0.19
C GLY A 58 -9.08 9.42 -1.03
N GLY A 59 -9.68 10.27 -1.84
CA GLY A 59 -9.07 10.90 -3.01
C GLY A 59 -9.77 12.22 -3.31
N ILE A 60 -10.24 12.39 -4.55
CA ILE A 60 -11.18 13.47 -4.91
C ILE A 60 -12.47 13.35 -4.08
N VAL A 61 -12.90 12.12 -3.82
CA VAL A 61 -14.02 11.78 -2.92
C VAL A 61 -13.54 10.81 -1.83
N PRO A 62 -14.20 10.76 -0.67
CA PRO A 62 -14.00 9.70 0.32
C PRO A 62 -14.24 8.30 -0.27
N ASN A 63 -13.56 7.29 0.26
CA ASN A 63 -13.63 5.90 -0.21
C ASN A 63 -13.75 4.89 0.94
N TYR A 64 -14.39 5.27 2.04
CA TYR A 64 -14.58 4.41 3.22
C TYR A 64 -15.92 3.68 3.27
N ASP A 65 -16.86 4.01 2.38
CA ASP A 65 -18.19 3.41 2.37
C ASP A 65 -18.17 1.95 1.86
N ALA A 66 -19.27 1.23 2.08
CA ALA A 66 -19.38 -0.18 1.71
C ALA A 66 -19.21 -0.43 0.20
N THR A 67 -19.67 0.49 -0.65
CA THR A 67 -19.54 0.38 -2.11
C THR A 67 -18.09 0.52 -2.52
N SER A 68 -17.39 1.50 -1.96
CA SER A 68 -15.96 1.75 -2.16
C SER A 68 -15.12 0.55 -1.70
N ILE A 69 -15.44 -0.03 -0.54
CA ILE A 69 -14.77 -1.23 -0.02
C ILE A 69 -15.00 -2.43 -0.94
N ALA A 70 -16.24 -2.69 -1.35
CA ALA A 70 -16.57 -3.81 -2.24
C ALA A 70 -15.84 -3.70 -3.58
N ALA A 71 -15.83 -2.50 -4.18
CA ALA A 71 -15.10 -2.23 -5.41
C ALA A 71 -13.59 -2.43 -5.24
N ALA A 72 -13.02 -1.99 -4.11
CA ALA A 72 -11.61 -2.18 -3.83
C ALA A 72 -11.25 -3.67 -3.66
N CYS A 73 -12.03 -4.42 -2.90
CA CYS A 73 -11.82 -5.86 -2.71
C CYS A 73 -11.92 -6.63 -4.03
N ALA A 74 -12.88 -6.29 -4.89
CA ALA A 74 -13.02 -6.89 -6.21
C ALA A 74 -11.79 -6.62 -7.09
N GLU A 75 -11.30 -5.37 -7.11
CA GLU A 75 -10.11 -5.00 -7.89
C GLU A 75 -8.83 -5.67 -7.35
N LEU A 76 -8.65 -5.75 -6.03
CA LEU A 76 -7.53 -6.47 -5.41
C LEU A 76 -7.54 -7.95 -5.84
N GLY A 77 -8.69 -8.59 -5.77
CA GLY A 77 -8.86 -9.98 -6.24
C GLY A 77 -8.52 -10.14 -7.72
N ARG A 78 -8.96 -9.19 -8.56
CA ARG A 78 -8.70 -9.21 -10.01
C ARG A 78 -7.21 -9.17 -10.36
N ILE A 79 -6.38 -8.51 -9.55
CA ILE A 79 -4.93 -8.40 -9.80
C ILE A 79 -4.07 -9.42 -9.03
N GLY A 80 -4.72 -10.30 -8.26
CA GLY A 80 -4.07 -11.36 -7.48
C GLY A 80 -3.49 -10.89 -6.15
N VAL A 81 -4.01 -9.80 -5.57
CA VAL A 81 -3.66 -9.34 -4.22
C VAL A 81 -4.77 -9.77 -3.26
N ALA A 82 -4.40 -10.29 -2.09
CA ALA A 82 -5.38 -10.67 -1.07
C ALA A 82 -6.27 -9.46 -0.71
N PRO A 83 -7.62 -9.61 -0.70
CA PRO A 83 -8.57 -8.51 -0.48
C PRO A 83 -8.65 -8.14 1.01
N ARG A 84 -7.51 -7.76 1.58
CA ARG A 84 -7.34 -7.28 2.95
C ARG A 84 -6.90 -5.82 2.86
N LEU A 85 -7.69 -4.93 3.45
CA LEU A 85 -7.44 -3.49 3.41
C LEU A 85 -7.69 -2.83 4.77
N MET A 86 -7.10 -1.67 4.95
CA MET A 86 -7.30 -0.79 6.11
C MET A 86 -7.98 0.50 5.66
N ILE A 87 -8.82 1.07 6.52
CA ILE A 87 -9.46 2.37 6.30
C ILE A 87 -8.74 3.42 7.14
N ASP A 88 -8.22 4.47 6.49
CA ASP A 88 -7.75 5.69 7.15
C ASP A 88 -8.95 6.63 7.33
N VAL A 89 -9.33 6.87 8.58
CA VAL A 89 -10.50 7.69 8.96
C VAL A 89 -10.27 9.20 8.82
N SER A 90 -9.03 9.63 8.53
CA SER A 90 -8.66 11.04 8.40
C SER A 90 -8.45 11.44 6.93
N HIS A 91 -7.55 12.39 6.66
CA HIS A 91 -7.14 12.80 5.32
C HIS A 91 -8.31 13.13 4.39
N ALA A 92 -8.31 12.61 3.17
CA ALA A 92 -9.36 12.89 2.19
C ALA A 92 -10.68 12.18 2.55
N ASN A 93 -10.65 11.10 3.33
CA ASN A 93 -11.87 10.49 3.85
C ASN A 93 -12.64 11.42 4.80
N SER A 94 -11.93 12.23 5.59
CA SER A 94 -12.54 13.27 6.43
C SER A 94 -12.78 14.60 5.71
N ASN A 95 -12.44 14.73 4.42
CA ASN A 95 -12.32 16.04 3.74
C ASN A 95 -11.43 17.04 4.50
N LYS A 96 -10.40 16.53 5.19
CA LYS A 96 -9.53 17.28 6.13
C LYS A 96 -10.30 17.99 7.26
N LYS A 97 -11.44 17.42 7.67
CA LYS A 97 -12.26 17.85 8.81
C LYS A 97 -12.32 16.69 9.82
N PRO A 98 -11.29 16.54 10.65
CA PRO A 98 -11.13 15.40 11.56
C PRO A 98 -12.21 15.36 12.65
#